data_AF-A0A356LI35-F1
#
_entry.id   AF-A0A356LI35-F1
#
_cell.length_a   1.000
_cell.length_b   1.000
_cell.length_c   1.000
_cell.angle_alpha   90.00
_cell.angle_beta   90.00
_cell.angle_gamma   90.00
#
_symmetry.space_group_name_H-M   'P 1'
#
loop_
_entity.id
_entity.type
_entity.pdbx_description
1 polymer ?
#
loop_
_entity_poly.entity_id
_entity_poly.type
_entity_poly.pdbx_seq_one_letter_code
_entity_poly.pdbx_strand_id
1 'polypeptide(L)'
;MESFFQKQSGHFSIEDVYCKFHITDTHKPIVVSFAGAGDFIKTQRTKLGVSPWGFEFIKKNGGNVISFAAIDASNWYRNAKFESFLEHVTAYIADFPSRLGYGGSMGGYGVSAFSNKLRLDRVLLINPVSTLNKIQVPWERRFLSGATRYDWNSGCFDGRHITATGYVVYDPLHKFDKRHAHRYGENIKHLRVYGVGHSMARHLQSMGMLGKLYRDFVNDSIDEHDFYVNARARRYIDQYYKRQLATFNRRLTPARKEIIDKHYTAIKRKRLLESLGIVDVNNSPLAELTMQSTISQEDRGLSGACNDALLRIGSLNKDLNFETSWERGLEFIKKGGFKYYKKVHLVKVLNAEKIVLNGTFDAKRPSNGFILGFLSSLHQNLGTVLVSKGFTLKNIDGLPAEQIKRINDLRLSIRQ
;
A
#
# COMPACT_ATOMS: atom_id res chain seq x y z
N MET A 1 -39.18 -11.75 22.70
CA MET A 1 -38.44 -10.69 22.00
C MET A 1 -37.21 -10.36 22.82
N GLU A 2 -36.18 -11.21 22.72
CA GLU A 2 -34.94 -11.03 23.48
C GLU A 2 -34.13 -9.86 22.91
N SER A 3 -33.45 -9.18 23.81
CA SER A 3 -33.11 -7.77 23.71
C SER A 3 -31.67 -7.57 23.25
N PHE A 4 -31.41 -7.89 21.98
CA PHE A 4 -30.06 -7.89 21.37
C PHE A 4 -29.21 -6.63 21.62
N PHE A 5 -29.86 -5.48 21.85
CA PHE A 5 -29.20 -4.17 21.95
C PHE A 5 -29.48 -3.43 23.28
N GLN A 6 -29.62 -4.14 24.39
CA GLN A 6 -29.87 -3.53 25.72
C GLN A 6 -28.68 -2.79 26.34
N LYS A 7 -27.46 -2.98 25.83
CA LYS A 7 -26.24 -2.37 26.35
C LYS A 7 -25.74 -1.32 25.37
N GLN A 8 -24.87 -0.42 25.82
CA GLN A 8 -24.13 0.47 24.92
C GLN A 8 -23.16 -0.30 24.02
N SER A 9 -22.74 -1.51 24.40
CA SER A 9 -21.84 -2.35 23.61
C SER A 9 -22.10 -3.81 23.86
N GLY A 10 -21.92 -4.61 22.81
CA GLY A 10 -22.09 -6.05 22.92
C GLY A 10 -21.74 -6.76 21.64
N HIS A 11 -21.81 -8.09 21.72
CA HIS A 11 -21.66 -8.95 20.56
C HIS A 11 -22.45 -10.24 20.77
N PHE A 12 -22.88 -10.83 19.66
CA PHE A 12 -23.60 -12.08 19.61
C PHE A 12 -23.45 -12.70 18.22
N SER A 13 -23.87 -13.95 18.06
CA SER A 13 -23.92 -14.61 16.76
C SER A 13 -25.36 -14.98 16.43
N ILE A 14 -25.73 -14.83 15.16
CA ILE A 14 -26.98 -15.31 14.58
C ILE A 14 -26.59 -16.29 13.48
N GLU A 15 -26.81 -17.57 13.72
CA GLU A 15 -26.35 -18.65 12.84
C GLU A 15 -24.85 -18.52 12.52
N ASP A 16 -24.52 -18.32 11.24
CA ASP A 16 -23.17 -18.20 10.71
C ASP A 16 -22.72 -16.73 10.54
N VAL A 17 -23.39 -15.78 11.19
CA VAL A 17 -23.03 -14.36 11.19
C VAL A 17 -22.79 -13.86 12.60
N TYR A 18 -21.63 -13.25 12.81
CA TYR A 18 -21.25 -12.57 14.03
C TYR A 18 -21.63 -11.09 13.96
N CYS A 19 -22.22 -10.56 15.03
CA CYS A 19 -22.57 -9.17 15.20
C CYS A 19 -21.80 -8.58 16.38
N LYS A 20 -21.24 -7.38 16.21
CA LYS A 20 -20.70 -6.55 17.30
C LYS A 20 -21.17 -5.12 17.14
N PHE A 21 -21.57 -4.49 18.25
CA PHE A 21 -22.10 -3.14 18.25
C PHE A 21 -21.50 -2.28 19.37
N HIS A 22 -21.47 -0.97 19.13
CA HIS A 22 -21.04 0.05 20.08
C HIS A 22 -21.80 1.35 19.78
N ILE A 23 -22.58 1.81 20.74
CA ILE A 23 -23.43 2.99 20.68
C ILE A 23 -22.92 3.99 21.69
N THR A 24 -22.54 5.17 21.23
CA THR A 24 -22.00 6.26 22.03
C THR A 24 -23.05 7.33 22.30
N ASP A 25 -23.89 7.65 21.31
CA ASP A 25 -24.81 8.78 21.35
C ASP A 25 -25.95 8.57 20.34
N THR A 26 -27.17 8.37 20.82
CA THR A 26 -28.36 8.13 19.97
C THR A 26 -28.77 9.34 19.14
N HIS A 27 -28.25 10.54 19.44
CA HIS A 27 -28.45 11.75 18.63
C HIS A 27 -27.44 11.89 17.50
N LYS A 28 -26.55 10.92 17.30
CA LYS A 28 -25.61 10.86 16.18
C LYS A 28 -26.00 9.77 15.18
N PRO A 29 -25.54 9.85 13.92
CA PRO A 29 -25.76 8.79 12.95
C PRO A 29 -25.27 7.42 13.43
N ILE A 30 -25.92 6.37 12.94
CA ILE A 30 -25.49 4.98 13.14
C ILE A 30 -24.99 4.36 11.85
N VAL A 31 -23.85 3.69 11.93
CA VAL A 31 -23.21 3.04 10.79
C VAL A 31 -23.37 1.54 10.89
N VAL A 32 -24.02 0.96 9.89
CA VAL A 32 -24.10 -0.48 9.68
C VAL A 32 -23.00 -0.90 8.71
N SER A 33 -22.15 -1.81 9.15
CA SER A 33 -21.00 -2.30 8.38
C SER A 33 -21.01 -3.81 8.25
N PHE A 34 -20.49 -4.30 7.13
CA PHE A 34 -20.34 -5.72 6.85
C PHE A 34 -18.89 -6.00 6.44
N ALA A 35 -18.30 -7.07 6.98
CA ALA A 35 -16.94 -7.48 6.69
C ALA A 35 -16.80 -8.10 5.28
N GLY A 36 -15.59 -8.02 4.72
CA GLY A 36 -15.25 -8.59 3.42
C GLY A 36 -15.07 -10.10 3.44
N ALA A 37 -14.92 -10.72 2.25
CA ALA A 37 -14.84 -12.18 2.12
C ALA A 37 -13.62 -12.79 2.84
N GLY A 38 -12.54 -12.04 3.01
CA GLY A 38 -11.34 -12.48 3.74
C GLY A 38 -11.31 -12.09 5.22
N ASP A 39 -12.36 -11.41 5.71
CA ASP A 39 -12.41 -10.83 7.07
C ASP A 39 -13.44 -11.56 7.96
N PHE A 40 -13.66 -12.86 7.71
CA PHE A 40 -14.52 -13.69 8.55
C PHE A 40 -13.87 -13.94 9.92
N ILE A 41 -14.71 -14.19 10.91
CA ILE A 41 -14.28 -14.50 12.27
C ILE A 41 -14.32 -16.01 12.47
N LYS A 42 -13.28 -16.57 13.09
CA LYS A 42 -13.31 -17.99 13.49
C LYS A 42 -14.27 -18.20 14.65
N THR A 43 -15.08 -19.26 14.62
CA THR A 43 -16.09 -19.57 15.65
C THR A 43 -15.53 -19.45 17.07
N GLN A 44 -14.33 -19.97 17.30
CA GLN A 44 -13.63 -19.95 18.59
C GLN A 44 -13.40 -18.53 19.13
N ARG A 45 -13.26 -17.54 18.24
CA ARG A 45 -12.98 -16.14 18.58
C ARG A 45 -14.24 -15.30 18.78
N THR A 46 -15.42 -15.80 18.40
CA THR A 46 -16.70 -15.06 18.55
C THR A 46 -17.00 -14.75 20.02
N LYS A 47 -16.68 -15.68 20.93
CA LYS A 47 -16.83 -15.51 22.39
C LYS A 47 -15.88 -14.46 22.99
N LEU A 48 -14.81 -14.10 22.28
CA LEU A 48 -13.78 -13.17 22.75
C LEU A 48 -14.09 -11.70 22.40
N GLY A 49 -15.25 -11.42 21.81
CA GLY A 49 -15.61 -10.04 21.46
C GLY A 49 -14.71 -9.42 20.40
N VAL A 50 -14.17 -10.21 19.47
CA VAL A 50 -13.25 -9.69 18.43
C VAL A 50 -13.95 -8.70 17.50
N SER A 51 -13.23 -7.65 17.11
CA SER A 51 -13.81 -6.60 16.27
C SER A 51 -13.85 -7.02 14.80
N PRO A 52 -15.04 -7.01 14.16
CA PRO A 52 -15.16 -7.17 12.71
C PRO A 52 -14.39 -6.08 11.95
N TRP A 53 -14.18 -6.32 10.66
CA TRP A 53 -13.66 -5.28 9.78
C TRP A 53 -14.52 -4.01 9.86
N GLY A 54 -13.86 -2.85 9.90
CA GLY A 54 -14.52 -1.54 9.99
C GLY A 54 -14.93 -1.12 11.40
N PHE A 55 -15.17 -2.05 12.34
CA PHE A 55 -15.71 -1.73 13.66
C PHE A 55 -14.86 -0.72 14.44
N GLU A 56 -13.57 -1.01 14.67
CA GLU A 56 -12.68 -0.09 15.40
C GLU A 56 -12.43 1.21 14.65
N PHE A 57 -12.44 1.15 13.31
CA PHE A 57 -12.26 2.33 12.47
C PHE A 57 -13.44 3.30 12.62
N ILE A 58 -14.68 2.79 12.55
CA ILE A 58 -15.90 3.58 12.74
C ILE A 58 -15.94 4.14 14.17
N LYS A 59 -15.72 3.28 15.17
CA LYS A 59 -15.70 3.67 16.58
C LYS A 59 -14.70 4.78 16.86
N LYS A 60 -13.47 4.67 16.34
CA LYS A 60 -12.42 5.70 16.49
C LYS A 60 -12.79 7.04 15.84
N ASN A 61 -13.64 7.03 14.81
CA ASN A 61 -14.15 8.24 14.17
C ASN A 61 -15.46 8.73 14.83
N GLY A 62 -15.76 8.30 16.06
CA GLY A 62 -16.85 8.84 16.89
C GLY A 62 -18.26 8.40 16.50
N GLY A 63 -18.40 7.36 15.67
CA GLY A 63 -19.70 6.88 15.19
C GLY A 63 -20.29 5.74 16.02
N ASN A 64 -21.61 5.73 16.15
CA ASN A 64 -22.34 4.52 16.55
C ASN A 64 -22.15 3.45 15.47
N VAL A 65 -21.99 2.19 15.88
CA VAL A 65 -21.69 1.12 14.93
C VAL A 65 -22.41 -0.17 15.27
N ILE A 66 -22.95 -0.81 14.23
CA ILE A 66 -23.31 -2.24 14.21
C ILE A 66 -22.50 -2.87 13.07
N SER A 67 -21.63 -3.81 13.39
CA SER A 67 -20.78 -4.50 12.41
C SER A 67 -21.07 -5.99 12.37
N PHE A 68 -21.23 -6.50 11.15
CA PHE A 68 -21.45 -7.91 10.88
C PHE A 68 -20.21 -8.53 10.20
N ALA A 69 -19.94 -9.79 10.52
CA ALA A 69 -18.94 -10.59 9.84
C ALA A 69 -19.41 -12.04 9.71
N ALA A 70 -19.07 -12.67 8.59
CA ALA A 70 -19.28 -14.09 8.43
C ALA A 70 -18.45 -14.91 9.44
N ILE A 71 -18.96 -16.08 9.83
CA ILE A 71 -18.28 -17.01 10.72
C ILE A 71 -17.66 -18.15 9.88
N ASP A 72 -16.39 -18.44 10.15
CA ASP A 72 -15.55 -19.51 9.57
C ASP A 72 -15.28 -19.47 8.05
N ALA A 73 -16.19 -18.96 7.24
CA ALA A 73 -16.07 -18.85 5.78
C ALA A 73 -16.85 -17.66 5.21
N SER A 74 -16.58 -17.28 3.96
CA SER A 74 -17.34 -16.26 3.24
C SER A 74 -18.75 -16.79 2.92
N ASN A 75 -19.72 -16.51 3.80
CA ASN A 75 -21.11 -16.94 3.65
C ASN A 75 -21.99 -16.00 2.83
N TRP A 76 -21.43 -14.86 2.40
CA TRP A 76 -22.15 -13.84 1.67
C TRP A 76 -23.42 -13.39 2.38
N TYR A 77 -23.50 -13.55 3.71
CA TYR A 77 -24.69 -13.23 4.49
C TYR A 77 -25.98 -13.88 3.94
N ARG A 78 -25.87 -15.00 3.22
CA ARG A 78 -26.99 -15.71 2.56
C ARG A 78 -27.61 -16.75 3.50
N ASN A 79 -28.02 -16.29 4.68
CA ASN A 79 -28.74 -17.11 5.66
C ASN A 79 -30.11 -16.49 5.93
N ALA A 80 -31.19 -17.24 5.71
CA ALA A 80 -32.56 -16.74 5.85
C ALA A 80 -32.88 -16.27 7.28
N LYS A 81 -32.37 -16.95 8.32
CA LYS A 81 -32.58 -16.52 9.71
C LYS A 81 -31.83 -15.23 10.03
N PHE A 82 -30.62 -15.07 9.48
CA PHE A 82 -29.90 -13.79 9.57
C PHE A 82 -30.68 -12.67 8.86
N GLU A 83 -31.19 -12.93 7.66
CA GLU A 83 -32.00 -11.95 6.92
C GLU A 83 -33.27 -11.56 7.69
N SER A 84 -33.97 -12.51 8.32
CA SER A 84 -35.11 -12.23 9.21
C SER A 84 -34.70 -11.46 10.47
N PHE A 85 -33.52 -11.73 11.02
CA PHE A 85 -33.00 -11.01 12.18
C PHE A 85 -32.81 -9.51 11.89
N LEU A 86 -32.52 -9.12 10.65
CA LEU A 86 -32.34 -7.70 10.29
C LEU A 86 -33.61 -6.85 10.52
N GLU A 87 -34.80 -7.43 10.67
CA GLU A 87 -35.99 -6.68 11.11
C GLU A 87 -35.82 -6.13 12.54
N HIS A 88 -35.17 -6.89 13.44
CA HIS A 88 -34.86 -6.42 14.80
C HIS A 88 -33.82 -5.30 14.77
N VAL A 89 -32.84 -5.40 13.87
CA VAL A 89 -31.84 -4.34 13.66
C VAL A 89 -32.54 -3.08 13.16
N THR A 90 -33.43 -3.21 12.17
CA THR A 90 -34.20 -2.11 11.58
C THR A 90 -35.04 -1.38 12.62
N ALA A 91 -35.75 -2.14 13.48
CA ALA A 91 -36.51 -1.57 14.57
C ALA A 91 -35.62 -0.83 15.58
N TYR A 92 -34.47 -1.41 15.93
CA TYR A 92 -33.53 -0.79 16.88
C TYR A 92 -32.91 0.52 16.36
N ILE A 93 -32.59 0.59 15.07
CA ILE A 93 -31.93 1.76 14.47
C ILE A 93 -32.91 2.82 13.95
N ALA A 94 -34.22 2.63 14.15
CA ALA A 94 -35.27 3.49 13.60
C ALA A 94 -35.15 4.94 14.07
N ASP A 95 -34.86 5.14 15.36
CA ASP A 95 -34.85 6.46 16.01
C ASP A 95 -33.53 7.22 15.85
N PHE A 96 -32.51 6.60 15.23
CA PHE A 96 -31.26 7.30 14.94
C PHE A 96 -31.50 8.34 13.83
N PRO A 97 -30.90 9.53 13.92
CA PRO A 97 -31.15 10.63 12.98
C PRO A 97 -30.72 10.30 11.55
N SER A 98 -29.75 9.39 11.39
CA SER A 98 -29.39 8.84 10.08
C SER A 98 -28.79 7.44 10.19
N ARG A 99 -29.16 6.56 9.27
CA ARG A 99 -28.73 5.17 9.13
C ARG A 99 -27.80 5.06 7.93
N LEU A 100 -26.52 4.85 8.18
CA LEU A 100 -25.47 4.87 7.17
C LEU A 100 -24.95 3.45 6.89
N GLY A 101 -24.69 3.13 5.63
CA GLY A 101 -24.05 1.88 5.24
C GLY A 101 -22.60 2.06 4.85
N TYR A 102 -21.70 1.23 5.38
CA TYR A 102 -20.27 1.25 5.00
C TYR A 102 -19.73 -0.16 4.80
N GLY A 103 -19.17 -0.44 3.62
CA GLY A 103 -18.69 -1.79 3.32
C GLY A 103 -17.95 -1.89 2.01
N GLY A 104 -17.06 -2.88 1.90
CA GLY A 104 -16.34 -3.14 0.66
C GLY A 104 -16.30 -4.61 0.26
N SER A 105 -16.15 -4.88 -1.05
CA SER A 105 -16.18 -6.23 -1.61
C SER A 105 -17.48 -6.98 -1.21
N MET A 106 -17.39 -8.16 -0.55
CA MET A 106 -18.53 -8.87 0.06
C MET A 106 -19.24 -8.05 1.15
N GLY A 107 -18.53 -7.19 1.87
CA GLY A 107 -19.15 -6.23 2.80
C GLY A 107 -20.01 -5.20 2.07
N GLY A 108 -19.57 -4.79 0.88
CA GLY A 108 -20.36 -3.95 -0.01
C GLY A 108 -21.62 -4.65 -0.53
N TYR A 109 -21.55 -5.97 -0.75
CA TYR A 109 -22.74 -6.80 -0.99
C TYR A 109 -23.70 -6.70 0.21
N GLY A 110 -23.23 -6.98 1.43
CA GLY A 110 -24.08 -6.94 2.63
C GLY A 110 -24.77 -5.58 2.81
N VAL A 111 -24.01 -4.49 2.70
CA VAL A 111 -24.58 -3.13 2.79
C VAL A 111 -25.64 -2.89 1.72
N SER A 112 -25.32 -3.15 0.45
CA SER A 112 -26.22 -2.84 -0.66
C SER A 112 -27.46 -3.75 -0.70
N ALA A 113 -27.28 -5.06 -0.53
CA ALA A 113 -28.38 -6.02 -0.56
C ALA A 113 -29.40 -5.80 0.57
N PHE A 114 -28.93 -5.41 1.76
CA PHE A 114 -29.81 -5.16 2.91
C PHE A 114 -30.18 -3.68 3.10
N SER A 115 -29.74 -2.78 2.22
CA SER A 115 -29.91 -1.33 2.38
C SER A 115 -31.39 -0.93 2.55
N ASN A 116 -32.28 -1.47 1.71
CA ASN A 116 -33.70 -1.13 1.77
C ASN A 116 -34.38 -1.72 3.02
N LYS A 117 -34.02 -2.96 3.39
CA LYS A 117 -34.53 -3.63 4.59
C LYS A 117 -34.15 -2.85 5.85
N LEU A 118 -32.88 -2.47 5.95
CA LEU A 118 -32.32 -1.66 7.03
C LEU A 118 -32.71 -0.17 6.97
N ARG A 119 -33.46 0.25 5.94
CA ARG A 119 -33.85 1.65 5.70
C ARG A 119 -32.66 2.61 5.77
N LEU A 120 -31.53 2.23 5.19
CA LEU A 120 -30.33 3.07 5.16
C LEU A 120 -30.63 4.33 4.34
N ASP A 121 -30.20 5.49 4.83
CA ASP A 121 -30.36 6.77 4.14
C ASP A 121 -29.24 7.00 3.12
N ARG A 122 -28.01 6.65 3.51
CA ARG A 122 -26.81 6.86 2.69
C ARG A 122 -25.83 5.69 2.78
N VAL A 123 -25.14 5.40 1.68
CA VAL A 123 -24.14 4.32 1.61
C VAL A 123 -22.80 4.77 1.04
N LEU A 124 -21.71 4.22 1.59
CA LEU A 124 -20.36 4.33 1.03
C LEU A 124 -19.83 2.92 0.73
N LEU A 125 -19.82 2.58 -0.55
CA LEU A 125 -19.47 1.25 -1.07
C LEU A 125 -18.07 1.25 -1.66
N ILE A 126 -17.18 0.41 -1.13
CA ILE A 126 -15.77 0.33 -1.56
C ILE A 126 -15.54 -0.93 -2.40
N ASN A 127 -15.34 -0.79 -3.71
CA ASN A 127 -15.20 -1.87 -4.68
C ASN A 127 -16.21 -3.03 -4.47
N PRO A 128 -17.52 -2.71 -4.37
CA PRO A 128 -18.52 -3.68 -3.94
C PRO A 128 -18.67 -4.81 -4.97
N VAL A 129 -19.06 -5.98 -4.47
CA VAL A 129 -19.72 -7.00 -5.29
C VAL A 129 -21.22 -6.81 -5.05
N SER A 130 -22.01 -6.51 -6.09
CA SER A 130 -23.44 -6.20 -5.91
C SER A 130 -24.32 -7.45 -5.75
N THR A 131 -23.89 -8.59 -6.33
CA THR A 131 -24.55 -9.90 -6.29
C THR A 131 -23.61 -10.95 -6.85
N LEU A 132 -23.81 -12.23 -6.55
CA LEU A 132 -23.20 -13.35 -7.27
C LEU A 132 -24.21 -14.18 -8.08
N ASN A 133 -25.44 -13.69 -8.25
CA ASN A 133 -26.44 -14.35 -9.10
C ASN A 133 -25.87 -14.50 -10.54
N LYS A 134 -25.70 -15.73 -11.00
CA LYS A 134 -25.06 -16.04 -12.29
C LYS A 134 -25.84 -15.54 -13.51
N ILE A 135 -27.15 -15.33 -13.38
CA ILE A 135 -28.01 -14.74 -14.43
C ILE A 135 -27.75 -13.23 -14.51
N GLN A 136 -27.64 -12.56 -13.35
CA GLN A 136 -27.44 -11.10 -13.28
C GLN A 136 -26.00 -10.69 -13.59
N VAL A 137 -25.02 -11.50 -13.18
CA VAL A 137 -23.59 -11.23 -13.34
C VAL A 137 -22.84 -12.43 -13.94
N PRO A 138 -23.17 -12.90 -15.16
CA PRO A 138 -22.52 -14.06 -15.79
C PRO A 138 -21.02 -13.86 -16.04
N TRP A 139 -20.58 -12.62 -15.95
CA TRP A 139 -19.19 -12.23 -16.08
C TRP A 139 -18.39 -12.30 -14.76
N GLU A 140 -19.01 -12.40 -13.60
CA GLU A 140 -18.29 -12.52 -12.33
C GLU A 140 -17.74 -13.95 -12.16
N ARG A 141 -16.42 -14.06 -12.00
CA ARG A 141 -15.70 -15.36 -11.96
C ARG A 141 -14.75 -15.49 -10.78
N ARG A 142 -14.63 -14.46 -9.94
CA ARG A 142 -13.71 -14.44 -8.78
C ARG A 142 -14.24 -15.26 -7.61
N PHE A 143 -15.57 -15.33 -7.47
CA PHE A 143 -16.23 -15.90 -6.28
C PHE A 143 -17.18 -17.04 -6.65
N LEU A 144 -16.76 -17.94 -7.56
CA LEU A 144 -17.59 -19.04 -8.07
C LEU A 144 -18.09 -19.99 -6.98
N SER A 145 -17.30 -20.21 -5.92
CA SER A 145 -17.74 -21.02 -4.77
C SER A 145 -18.96 -20.41 -4.09
N GLY A 146 -18.96 -19.10 -3.82
CA GLY A 146 -20.12 -18.41 -3.24
C GLY A 146 -21.32 -18.37 -4.20
N ALA A 147 -21.07 -18.22 -5.51
CA ALA A 147 -22.12 -18.21 -6.53
C ALA A 147 -22.81 -19.57 -6.71
N THR A 148 -22.17 -20.67 -6.29
CA THR A 148 -22.72 -22.03 -6.39
C THR A 148 -23.28 -22.54 -5.06
N ARG A 149 -22.67 -22.14 -3.94
CA ARG A 149 -23.02 -22.67 -2.61
C ARG A 149 -24.30 -22.09 -2.02
N TYR A 150 -24.66 -20.85 -2.36
CA TYR A 150 -25.78 -20.14 -1.76
C TYR A 150 -26.90 -19.90 -2.76
N ASP A 151 -28.13 -19.77 -2.24
CA ASP A 151 -29.27 -19.36 -3.05
C ASP A 151 -29.17 -17.86 -3.39
N TRP A 152 -29.29 -17.56 -4.68
CA TRP A 152 -29.25 -16.21 -5.24
C TRP A 152 -30.55 -15.82 -5.94
N ASN A 153 -31.66 -16.54 -5.70
CA ASN A 153 -32.95 -16.28 -6.35
C ASN A 153 -34.06 -15.87 -5.36
N SER A 154 -33.80 -15.91 -4.05
CA SER A 154 -34.75 -15.52 -3.00
C SER A 154 -34.16 -14.52 -2.00
N GLY A 155 -35.02 -13.78 -1.29
CA GLY A 155 -34.60 -12.79 -0.29
C GLY A 155 -33.77 -11.63 -0.88
N CYS A 156 -32.94 -11.00 -0.05
CA CYS A 156 -32.07 -9.90 -0.42
C CYS A 156 -30.81 -10.39 -1.18
N PHE A 157 -30.95 -10.87 -2.41
CA PHE A 157 -29.83 -11.45 -3.18
C PHE A 157 -29.10 -10.45 -4.12
N ASP A 158 -29.64 -9.24 -4.32
CA ASP A 158 -29.07 -8.26 -5.27
C ASP A 158 -29.12 -6.84 -4.71
N GLY A 159 -27.95 -6.22 -4.57
CA GLY A 159 -27.80 -4.84 -4.11
C GLY A 159 -27.99 -3.78 -5.18
N ARG A 160 -28.41 -4.15 -6.41
CA ARG A 160 -28.58 -3.18 -7.51
C ARG A 160 -29.62 -2.08 -7.21
N HIS A 161 -30.73 -2.45 -6.59
CA HIS A 161 -31.93 -1.61 -6.47
C HIS A 161 -32.03 -0.93 -5.10
N ILE A 162 -30.97 -0.26 -4.66
CA ILE A 162 -30.98 0.50 -3.40
C ILE A 162 -31.63 1.88 -3.57
N THR A 163 -32.41 2.28 -2.57
CA THR A 163 -33.07 3.60 -2.49
C THR A 163 -32.20 4.66 -1.83
N ALA A 164 -31.29 4.25 -0.94
CA ALA A 164 -30.29 5.11 -0.30
C ALA A 164 -29.46 5.89 -1.33
N THR A 165 -29.07 7.11 -1.01
CA THR A 165 -28.10 7.86 -1.84
C THR A 165 -26.67 7.53 -1.41
N GLY A 166 -25.65 8.02 -2.14
CA GLY A 166 -24.28 7.98 -1.65
C GLY A 166 -23.26 7.72 -2.74
N TYR A 167 -22.25 6.90 -2.44
CA TYR A 167 -21.04 6.81 -3.25
C TYR A 167 -20.55 5.37 -3.44
N VAL A 168 -20.07 5.07 -4.65
CA VAL A 168 -19.29 3.88 -4.96
C VAL A 168 -17.86 4.25 -5.34
N VAL A 169 -16.88 3.71 -4.61
CA VAL A 169 -15.45 3.93 -4.85
C VAL A 169 -14.83 2.71 -5.49
N TYR A 170 -14.28 2.81 -6.70
CA TYR A 170 -13.75 1.65 -7.42
C TYR A 170 -12.62 2.02 -8.41
N ASP A 171 -11.90 1.01 -8.88
CA ASP A 171 -10.90 1.14 -9.93
C ASP A 171 -11.51 0.84 -11.30
N PRO A 172 -11.65 1.84 -12.20
CA PRO A 172 -12.18 1.60 -13.55
C PRO A 172 -11.34 0.66 -14.41
N LEU A 173 -10.07 0.44 -14.06
CA LEU A 173 -9.19 -0.48 -14.77
C LEU A 173 -9.39 -1.94 -14.30
N HIS A 174 -10.07 -2.15 -13.17
CA HIS A 174 -10.40 -3.47 -12.67
C HIS A 174 -11.77 -3.92 -13.21
N LYS A 175 -11.75 -4.80 -14.21
CA LYS A 175 -12.93 -5.18 -15.01
C LYS A 175 -14.16 -5.56 -14.18
N PHE A 176 -14.00 -6.42 -13.17
CA PHE A 176 -15.13 -6.91 -12.37
C PHE A 176 -15.70 -5.84 -11.44
N ASP A 177 -14.84 -5.15 -10.69
CA ASP A 177 -15.23 -4.02 -9.83
C ASP A 177 -15.92 -2.90 -10.62
N LYS A 178 -15.40 -2.55 -11.80
CA LYS A 178 -16.05 -1.60 -12.70
C LYS A 178 -17.48 -2.07 -13.00
N ARG A 179 -17.66 -3.33 -13.43
CA ARG A 179 -18.99 -3.84 -13.82
C ARG A 179 -19.96 -3.89 -12.64
N HIS A 180 -19.51 -4.24 -11.44
CA HIS A 180 -20.37 -4.16 -10.24
C HIS A 180 -20.74 -2.72 -9.89
N ALA A 181 -19.79 -1.79 -9.94
CA ALA A 181 -20.06 -0.38 -9.66
C ALA A 181 -21.09 0.23 -10.63
N HIS A 182 -21.11 -0.18 -11.91
CA HIS A 182 -22.07 0.33 -12.90
C HIS A 182 -23.46 -0.33 -12.81
N ARG A 183 -23.69 -1.23 -11.85
CA ARG A 183 -25.04 -1.79 -11.64
C ARG A 183 -25.94 -0.84 -10.88
N TYR A 184 -25.39 -0.02 -9.99
CA TYR A 184 -26.14 0.92 -9.16
C TYR A 184 -26.78 2.04 -10.00
N GLY A 185 -27.91 2.56 -9.52
CA GLY A 185 -28.63 3.67 -10.15
C GLY A 185 -27.96 5.03 -9.92
N GLU A 186 -28.58 6.07 -10.46
CA GLU A 186 -28.07 7.45 -10.44
C GLU A 186 -27.98 8.06 -9.02
N ASN A 187 -28.72 7.51 -8.06
CA ASN A 187 -28.64 7.85 -6.65
C ASN A 187 -27.26 7.55 -6.02
N ILE A 188 -26.43 6.73 -6.67
CA ILE A 188 -25.08 6.38 -6.22
C ILE A 188 -24.04 7.02 -7.13
N LYS A 189 -23.33 8.02 -6.61
CA LYS A 189 -22.27 8.73 -7.31
C LYS A 189 -20.98 7.90 -7.40
N HIS A 190 -20.23 8.09 -8.48
CA HIS A 190 -19.03 7.30 -8.78
C HIS A 190 -17.74 8.05 -8.42
N LEU A 191 -16.99 7.53 -7.46
CA LEU A 191 -15.64 8.00 -7.09
C LEU A 191 -14.57 7.05 -7.65
N ARG A 192 -13.76 7.54 -8.58
CA ARG A 192 -12.87 6.68 -9.38
C ARG A 192 -11.41 6.81 -8.94
N VAL A 193 -10.78 5.68 -8.58
CA VAL A 193 -9.34 5.64 -8.28
C VAL A 193 -8.65 4.63 -9.19
N TYR A 194 -7.88 5.13 -10.16
CA TYR A 194 -7.33 4.31 -11.23
C TYR A 194 -6.09 3.51 -10.79
N GLY A 195 -6.05 2.23 -11.13
CA GLY A 195 -4.84 1.41 -11.06
C GLY A 195 -4.50 0.87 -9.67
N VAL A 196 -5.47 0.79 -8.77
CA VAL A 196 -5.32 0.26 -7.39
C VAL A 196 -6.00 -1.10 -7.21
N GLY A 197 -6.87 -1.49 -8.13
CA GLY A 197 -7.61 -2.75 -8.14
C GLY A 197 -8.52 -2.97 -6.94
N HIS A 198 -8.72 -4.24 -6.59
CA HIS A 198 -9.70 -4.67 -5.58
C HIS A 198 -9.32 -4.35 -4.12
N SER A 199 -8.07 -3.98 -3.84
CA SER A 199 -7.62 -3.60 -2.50
C SER A 199 -7.84 -2.09 -2.23
N MET A 200 -8.97 -1.54 -2.65
CA MET A 200 -9.21 -0.08 -2.67
C MET A 200 -9.04 0.56 -1.29
N ALA A 201 -9.68 0.02 -0.25
CA ALA A 201 -9.61 0.55 1.11
C ALA A 201 -8.17 0.67 1.62
N ARG A 202 -7.33 -0.35 1.36
CA ARG A 202 -5.90 -0.33 1.73
C ARG A 202 -5.15 0.77 0.99
N HIS A 203 -5.43 1.00 -0.30
CA HIS A 203 -4.80 2.07 -1.06
C HIS A 203 -5.25 3.45 -0.56
N LEU A 204 -6.55 3.64 -0.32
CA LEU A 204 -7.07 4.88 0.28
C LEU A 204 -6.41 5.15 1.64
N GLN A 205 -6.20 4.11 2.45
CA GLN A 205 -5.49 4.23 3.72
C GLN A 205 -4.02 4.61 3.52
N SER A 206 -3.30 3.95 2.61
CA SER A 206 -1.90 4.29 2.28
C SER A 206 -1.73 5.69 1.70
N MET A 207 -2.79 6.27 1.12
CA MET A 207 -2.82 7.67 0.66
C MET A 207 -3.26 8.66 1.74
N GLY A 208 -3.60 8.20 2.95
CA GLY A 208 -4.15 9.06 4.01
C GLY A 208 -5.59 9.54 3.77
N MET A 209 -6.26 9.04 2.72
CA MET A 209 -7.58 9.52 2.28
C MET A 209 -8.74 8.83 2.97
N LEU A 210 -8.58 7.57 3.41
CA LEU A 210 -9.70 6.75 3.89
C LEU A 210 -10.42 7.38 5.08
N GLY A 211 -9.67 7.93 6.04
CA GLY A 211 -10.25 8.57 7.23
C GLY A 211 -11.02 9.84 6.89
N LYS A 212 -10.49 10.69 6.00
CA LYS A 212 -11.17 11.91 5.54
C LYS A 212 -12.45 11.55 4.78
N LEU A 213 -12.35 10.69 3.77
CA LEU A 213 -13.50 10.23 2.99
C LEU A 213 -14.64 9.70 3.87
N TYR A 214 -14.30 8.90 4.89
CA TYR A 214 -15.29 8.36 5.81
C TYR A 214 -15.96 9.44 6.66
N ARG A 215 -15.20 10.40 7.20
CA ARG A 215 -15.78 11.50 8.00
C ARG A 215 -16.65 12.41 7.15
N ASP A 216 -16.18 12.74 5.95
CA ASP A 216 -16.94 13.53 4.98
C ASP A 216 -18.23 12.80 4.60
N PHE A 217 -18.19 11.47 4.43
CA PHE A 217 -19.38 10.65 4.23
C PHE A 217 -20.35 10.75 5.41
N VAL A 218 -19.89 10.52 6.64
CA VAL A 218 -20.76 10.59 7.84
C VAL A 218 -21.43 11.96 7.94
N ASN A 219 -20.67 13.03 7.65
CA ASN A 219 -21.13 14.42 7.74
C ASN A 219 -21.86 14.94 6.49
N ASP A 220 -22.07 14.10 5.47
CA ASP A 220 -22.67 14.50 4.19
C ASP A 220 -21.96 15.64 3.45
N SER A 221 -20.63 15.64 3.49
CA SER A 221 -19.78 16.73 3.03
C SER A 221 -18.68 16.26 2.08
N ILE A 222 -18.90 15.14 1.37
CA ILE A 222 -17.95 14.69 0.34
C ILE A 222 -17.89 15.72 -0.79
N ASP A 223 -16.71 16.32 -0.95
CA ASP A 223 -16.33 17.11 -2.12
C ASP A 223 -15.63 16.20 -3.14
N GLU A 224 -16.27 16.02 -4.30
CA GLU A 224 -15.75 15.18 -5.39
C GLU A 224 -14.45 15.76 -5.98
N HIS A 225 -14.33 17.08 -6.09
CA HIS A 225 -13.13 17.74 -6.60
C HIS A 225 -11.94 17.48 -5.67
N ASP A 226 -12.10 17.75 -4.37
CA ASP A 226 -11.07 17.48 -3.36
C ASP A 226 -10.71 15.99 -3.33
N PHE A 227 -11.69 15.09 -3.43
CA PHE A 227 -11.43 13.65 -3.54
C PHE A 227 -10.49 13.34 -4.71
N TYR A 228 -10.75 13.89 -5.91
CA TYR A 228 -9.94 13.63 -7.10
C TYR A 228 -8.56 14.30 -7.06
N VAL A 229 -8.43 15.47 -6.42
CA VAL A 229 -7.12 16.09 -6.15
C VAL A 229 -6.27 15.14 -5.30
N ASN A 230 -6.82 14.68 -4.18
CA ASN A 230 -6.12 13.78 -3.26
C ASN A 230 -5.85 12.40 -3.88
N ALA A 231 -6.74 11.87 -4.72
CA ALA A 231 -6.56 10.56 -5.39
C ALA A 231 -5.33 10.52 -6.33
N ARG A 232 -4.74 11.66 -6.70
CA ARG A 232 -3.48 11.74 -7.45
C ARG A 232 -2.28 11.25 -6.63
N ALA A 233 -2.37 11.32 -5.30
CA ALA A 233 -1.33 10.85 -4.39
C ALA A 233 -1.04 9.34 -4.51
N ARG A 234 -1.89 8.57 -5.18
CA ARG A 234 -1.63 7.17 -5.55
C ARG A 234 -0.30 6.98 -6.28
N ARG A 235 0.15 8.01 -7.02
CA ARG A 235 1.44 8.00 -7.71
C ARG A 235 2.62 8.05 -6.75
N TYR A 236 2.43 8.32 -5.45
CA TYR A 236 3.54 8.31 -4.50
C TYR A 236 3.63 6.99 -3.75
N ILE A 237 2.61 6.13 -3.75
CA ILE A 237 2.64 4.88 -2.98
C ILE A 237 3.32 3.74 -3.75
N ASP A 238 4.23 3.04 -3.08
CA ASP A 238 5.02 1.92 -3.62
C ASP A 238 4.12 0.78 -4.15
N GLN A 239 3.01 0.51 -3.44
CA GLN A 239 2.05 -0.52 -3.80
C GLN A 239 1.41 -0.30 -5.18
N TYR A 240 1.21 0.97 -5.58
CA TYR A 240 0.67 1.31 -6.90
C TYR A 240 1.60 0.80 -8.00
N TYR A 241 2.90 1.08 -7.91
CA TYR A 241 3.89 0.63 -8.90
C TYR A 241 4.07 -0.88 -8.91
N LYS A 242 4.18 -1.51 -7.73
CA LYS A 242 4.23 -2.98 -7.63
C LYS A 242 3.06 -3.64 -8.35
N ARG A 243 1.87 -3.05 -8.25
CA ARG A 243 0.68 -3.52 -8.96
C ARG A 243 0.76 -3.27 -10.47
N GLN A 244 1.17 -2.07 -10.89
CA GLN A 244 1.30 -1.73 -12.31
C GLN A 244 2.34 -2.61 -13.02
N LEU A 245 3.42 -3.00 -12.33
CA LEU A 245 4.49 -3.85 -12.85
C LEU A 245 4.24 -5.35 -12.66
N ALA A 246 3.13 -5.74 -12.04
CA ALA A 246 2.82 -7.14 -11.78
C ALA A 246 2.49 -7.89 -13.08
N THR A 247 2.85 -9.17 -13.13
CA THR A 247 2.64 -10.05 -14.30
C THR A 247 1.17 -10.21 -14.69
N PHE A 248 0.24 -10.08 -13.75
CA PHE A 248 -1.20 -10.12 -14.04
C PHE A 248 -1.71 -8.86 -14.77
N ASN A 249 -0.93 -7.77 -14.85
CA ASN A 249 -1.31 -6.58 -15.56
C ASN A 249 -1.21 -6.80 -17.08
N ARG A 250 -2.30 -7.28 -17.68
CA ARG A 250 -2.39 -7.51 -19.14
C ARG A 250 -2.16 -6.27 -20.00
N ARG A 251 -2.10 -5.07 -19.40
CA ARG A 251 -1.86 -3.81 -20.10
C ARG A 251 -0.39 -3.39 -20.07
N LEU A 252 0.50 -4.15 -19.43
CA LEU A 252 1.93 -3.87 -19.29
C LEU A 252 2.69 -4.32 -20.54
N THR A 253 2.82 -3.43 -21.52
CA THR A 253 3.73 -3.62 -22.66
C THR A 253 5.17 -3.29 -22.26
N PRO A 254 6.21 -3.74 -22.99
CA PRO A 254 7.61 -3.35 -22.72
C PRO A 254 7.81 -1.83 -22.62
N ALA A 255 7.26 -1.06 -23.56
CA ALA A 255 7.32 0.40 -23.53
C ALA A 255 6.64 1.00 -22.29
N ARG A 256 5.49 0.46 -21.86
CA ARG A 256 4.82 0.93 -20.64
C ARG A 256 5.61 0.56 -19.39
N LYS A 257 6.22 -0.62 -19.37
CA LYS A 257 7.08 -1.06 -18.26
C LYS A 257 8.22 -0.08 -18.07
N GLU A 258 8.91 0.30 -19.15
CA GLU A 258 9.99 1.29 -19.12
C GLU A 258 9.52 2.64 -18.53
N ILE A 259 8.38 3.16 -18.99
CA ILE A 259 7.79 4.41 -18.48
C ILE A 259 7.45 4.28 -16.97
N ILE A 260 6.81 3.17 -16.58
CA ILE A 260 6.42 2.93 -15.18
C ILE A 260 7.66 2.80 -14.29
N ASP A 261 8.68 2.06 -14.72
CA ASP A 261 9.95 1.89 -14.01
C ASP A 261 10.70 3.22 -13.86
N LYS A 262 10.70 4.07 -14.90
CA LYS A 262 11.28 5.43 -14.85
C LYS A 262 10.60 6.28 -13.79
N HIS A 263 9.26 6.34 -13.79
CA HIS A 263 8.51 7.09 -12.77
C HIS A 263 8.70 6.51 -11.37
N TYR A 264 8.66 5.19 -11.23
CA TYR A 264 8.83 4.52 -9.94
C TYR A 264 10.20 4.81 -9.33
N THR A 265 11.24 4.78 -10.15
CA THR A 265 12.62 5.10 -9.76
C THR A 265 12.72 6.55 -9.29
N ALA A 266 12.10 7.49 -10.01
CA ALA A 266 12.07 8.90 -9.62
C ALA A 266 11.42 9.11 -8.23
N ILE A 267 10.33 8.41 -7.93
CA ILE A 267 9.65 8.52 -6.63
C ILE A 267 10.45 7.87 -5.50
N LYS A 268 11.02 6.69 -5.75
CA LYS A 268 11.92 6.05 -4.78
C LYS A 268 13.10 6.94 -4.46
N ARG A 269 13.68 7.58 -5.47
CA ARG A 269 14.74 8.57 -5.30
C ARG A 269 14.28 9.76 -4.48
N LYS A 270 13.15 10.38 -4.81
CA LYS A 270 12.63 11.53 -4.05
C LYS A 270 12.45 11.19 -2.56
N ARG A 271 11.80 10.06 -2.25
CA ARG A 271 11.61 9.59 -0.86
C ARG A 271 12.93 9.31 -0.15
N LEU A 272 13.90 8.76 -0.87
CA LEU A 272 15.23 8.50 -0.34
C LEU A 272 15.92 9.81 0.03
N LEU A 273 15.90 10.81 -0.85
CA LEU A 273 16.46 12.13 -0.61
C LEU A 273 15.76 12.84 0.58
N GLU A 274 14.42 12.82 0.62
CA GLU A 274 13.64 13.35 1.74
C GLU A 274 14.03 12.68 3.07
N SER A 275 14.25 11.36 3.08
CA SER A 275 14.64 10.61 4.28
C SER A 275 16.05 10.93 4.80
N LEU A 276 16.86 11.61 3.98
CA LEU A 276 18.19 12.11 4.31
C LEU A 276 18.17 13.62 4.65
N GLY A 277 16.99 14.24 4.70
CA GLY A 277 16.82 15.68 4.94
C GLY A 277 17.04 16.55 3.70
N ILE A 278 17.06 15.95 2.49
CA ILE A 278 17.35 16.66 1.23
C ILE A 278 16.02 16.93 0.53
N VAL A 279 15.59 18.19 0.54
CA VAL A 279 14.24 18.58 0.08
C VAL A 279 14.25 19.08 -1.37
N ASP A 280 15.41 19.43 -1.92
CA ASP A 280 15.53 20.10 -3.22
C ASP A 280 16.59 19.47 -4.13
N VAL A 281 16.19 18.43 -4.86
CA VAL A 281 16.98 17.90 -5.98
C VAL A 281 16.01 17.80 -7.15
N ASN A 282 16.03 18.81 -8.01
CA ASN A 282 15.28 18.80 -9.26
C ASN A 282 15.54 17.51 -10.05
N ASN A 283 14.55 17.09 -10.85
CA ASN A 283 14.36 15.81 -11.56
C ASN A 283 15.52 15.25 -12.43
N SER A 284 16.75 15.74 -12.32
CA SER A 284 17.89 15.34 -13.15
C SER A 284 18.43 13.96 -12.75
N PRO A 285 18.67 13.02 -13.69
CA PRO A 285 19.27 11.72 -13.39
C PRO A 285 20.57 11.87 -12.57
N LEU A 286 20.87 10.86 -11.75
CA LEU A 286 22.16 10.77 -11.06
C LEU A 286 23.25 10.62 -12.12
N ALA A 287 23.91 11.74 -12.44
CA ALA A 287 24.94 11.81 -13.47
C ALA A 287 26.29 11.31 -12.96
N GLU A 288 26.54 11.41 -11.65
CA GLU A 288 27.84 11.10 -11.06
C GLU A 288 27.72 10.56 -9.63
N LEU A 289 28.43 9.45 -9.36
CA LEU A 289 28.72 8.96 -8.02
C LEU A 289 30.23 9.10 -7.77
N THR A 290 30.66 10.01 -6.90
CA THR A 290 32.07 10.15 -6.51
C THR A 290 32.26 9.63 -5.09
N MET A 291 33.25 8.77 -4.87
CA MET A 291 33.67 8.39 -3.52
C MET A 291 35.00 9.05 -3.21
N GLN A 292 35.06 9.81 -2.10
CA GLN A 292 36.29 10.41 -1.61
C GLN A 292 36.58 9.96 -0.18
N SER A 293 37.84 9.71 0.12
CA SER A 293 38.34 9.52 1.48
C SER A 293 38.77 10.89 2.02
N THR A 294 38.31 11.28 3.21
CA THR A 294 38.60 12.59 3.83
C THR A 294 39.97 12.72 4.47
N ILE A 295 40.82 11.69 4.42
CA ILE A 295 42.13 11.76 5.05
C ILE A 295 43.09 12.54 4.14
N SER A 296 43.34 13.81 4.47
CA SER A 296 44.49 14.56 3.97
C SER A 296 45.78 13.89 4.48
N GLN A 297 46.88 13.99 3.73
CA GLN A 297 48.15 13.36 4.12
C GLN A 297 48.76 13.94 5.42
N GLU A 298 48.22 15.05 5.94
CA GLU A 298 48.82 15.82 7.04
C GLU A 298 48.28 15.45 8.43
N ASP A 299 47.09 14.83 8.56
CA ASP A 299 46.47 14.54 9.86
C ASP A 299 46.72 13.11 10.38
N ARG A 300 47.99 12.74 10.60
CA ARG A 300 48.35 11.46 11.26
C ARG A 300 48.45 11.53 12.80
N GLY A 301 47.91 12.58 13.42
CA GLY A 301 48.13 12.86 14.84
C GLY A 301 47.02 12.47 15.82
N LEU A 302 45.79 12.19 15.37
CA LEU A 302 44.67 11.94 16.28
C LEU A 302 44.22 10.47 16.22
N SER A 303 44.40 9.76 17.33
CA SER A 303 43.70 8.52 17.60
C SER A 303 42.19 8.79 17.66
N GLY A 304 41.44 8.40 16.63
CA GLY A 304 39.99 8.34 16.73
C GLY A 304 39.21 8.55 15.44
N ALA A 305 38.31 7.60 15.17
CA ALA A 305 37.05 7.70 14.43
C ALA A 305 37.10 7.87 12.90
N CYS A 306 36.62 6.80 12.23
CA CYS A 306 36.06 6.72 10.86
C CYS A 306 36.78 7.42 9.70
N ASN A 307 37.22 6.63 8.71
CA ASN A 307 37.26 7.12 7.33
C ASN A 307 35.82 7.43 6.94
N ASP A 308 35.40 8.70 6.98
CA ASP A 308 34.16 9.10 6.34
C ASP A 308 34.36 9.00 4.83
N ALA A 309 33.83 7.93 4.23
CA ALA A 309 33.69 7.89 2.79
C ALA A 309 32.64 8.93 2.41
N LEU A 310 33.09 10.03 1.81
CA LEU A 310 32.22 11.05 1.28
C LEU A 310 31.60 10.53 -0.02
N LEU A 311 30.29 10.30 0.02
CA LEU A 311 29.54 9.88 -1.15
C LEU A 311 28.96 11.12 -1.83
N ARG A 312 29.54 11.52 -2.97
CA ARG A 312 28.98 12.56 -3.83
C ARG A 312 27.92 11.95 -4.73
N ILE A 313 26.70 12.48 -4.64
CA ILE A 313 25.53 12.05 -5.41
C ILE A 313 25.12 13.24 -6.26
N GLY A 314 25.40 13.20 -7.57
CA GLY A 314 25.41 14.40 -8.42
C GLY A 314 24.46 14.41 -9.62
N SER A 315 24.12 15.62 -10.06
CA SER A 315 23.40 15.96 -11.30
C SER A 315 24.40 16.45 -12.36
N LEU A 316 24.01 16.54 -13.64
CA LEU A 316 24.82 17.23 -14.67
C LEU A 316 25.09 18.71 -14.32
N ASN A 317 24.22 19.31 -13.51
CA ASN A 317 24.48 20.62 -12.91
C ASN A 317 25.31 20.43 -11.63
N LYS A 318 26.56 20.94 -11.65
CA LYS A 318 27.51 20.80 -10.54
C LYS A 318 27.07 21.47 -9.24
N ASP A 319 26.17 22.45 -9.33
CA ASP A 319 25.64 23.19 -8.17
C ASP A 319 24.58 22.38 -7.41
N LEU A 320 24.08 21.28 -8.00
CA LEU A 320 23.10 20.37 -7.39
C LEU A 320 23.75 19.10 -6.82
N ASN A 321 25.05 19.14 -6.56
CA ASN A 321 25.79 18.01 -6.01
C ASN A 321 25.64 17.93 -4.49
N PHE A 322 25.44 16.72 -3.99
CA PHE A 322 25.32 16.47 -2.55
C PHE A 322 26.50 15.67 -2.02
N GLU A 323 26.91 15.95 -0.79
CA GLU A 323 28.01 15.32 -0.06
C GLU A 323 27.49 14.75 1.26
N THR A 324 27.82 13.48 1.57
CA THR A 324 27.40 12.84 2.82
C THR A 324 28.49 12.00 3.46
N SER A 325 28.54 12.01 4.79
CA SER A 325 29.41 11.17 5.62
C SER A 325 29.04 9.68 5.55
N TRP A 326 29.94 8.82 6.04
CA TRP A 326 29.80 7.36 5.99
C TRP A 326 28.57 6.87 6.75
N GLU A 327 28.28 7.44 7.92
CA GLU A 327 27.16 7.03 8.78
C GLU A 327 25.80 7.28 8.11
N ARG A 328 25.65 8.44 7.45
CA ARG A 328 24.46 8.78 6.65
C ARG A 328 24.41 7.98 5.34
N GLY A 329 25.55 7.66 4.73
CA GLY A 329 25.66 6.73 3.60
C GLY A 329 25.27 5.29 3.95
N LEU A 330 25.55 4.84 5.17
CA LEU A 330 25.14 3.54 5.70
C LEU A 330 23.62 3.45 5.90
N GLU A 331 22.98 4.51 6.38
CA GLU A 331 21.51 4.62 6.39
C GLU A 331 20.93 4.57 4.97
N PHE A 332 21.55 5.25 4.00
CA PHE A 332 21.17 5.20 2.58
C PHE A 332 21.21 3.77 2.01
N ILE A 333 22.25 2.99 2.36
CA ILE A 333 22.37 1.57 1.99
C ILE A 333 21.27 0.72 2.64
N LYS A 334 20.99 0.94 3.94
CA LYS A 334 19.97 0.19 4.71
C LYS A 334 18.53 0.48 4.23
N LYS A 335 18.25 1.71 3.78
CA LYS A 335 16.93 2.18 3.33
C LYS A 335 16.63 1.88 1.85
N GLY A 336 17.53 1.14 1.16
CA GLY A 336 17.25 0.55 -0.15
C GLY A 336 17.76 1.34 -1.36
N GLY A 337 18.72 2.25 -1.19
CA GLY A 337 19.47 2.84 -2.32
C GLY A 337 20.31 1.80 -3.08
N PHE A 338 20.71 0.73 -2.40
CA PHE A 338 21.37 -0.45 -2.97
C PHE A 338 20.82 -1.73 -2.33
N LYS A 339 20.90 -2.89 -3.02
CA LYS A 339 20.47 -4.18 -2.44
C LYS A 339 21.56 -4.77 -1.54
N TYR A 340 21.17 -5.11 -0.30
CA TYR A 340 22.01 -5.80 0.69
C TYR A 340 21.73 -7.31 0.66
N TYR A 341 22.74 -8.15 0.40
CA TYR A 341 22.60 -9.61 0.46
C TYR A 341 23.11 -10.15 1.80
N LYS A 342 22.23 -10.74 2.60
CA LYS A 342 22.48 -11.15 4.00
C LYS A 342 23.53 -12.25 4.24
N LYS A 343 24.30 -12.68 3.24
CA LYS A 343 25.36 -13.71 3.41
C LYS A 343 26.76 -13.26 3.02
N VAL A 344 26.92 -12.12 2.36
CA VAL A 344 28.21 -11.47 2.10
C VAL A 344 27.93 -9.97 2.04
N HIS A 345 28.73 -9.13 2.70
CA HIS A 345 28.57 -7.67 2.77
C HIS A 345 28.76 -6.98 1.39
N LEU A 346 27.97 -7.34 0.37
CA LEU A 346 28.12 -6.83 -0.99
C LEU A 346 26.96 -5.88 -1.30
N VAL A 347 27.33 -4.66 -1.67
CA VAL A 347 26.42 -3.61 -2.12
C VAL A 347 26.50 -3.51 -3.64
N LYS A 348 25.35 -3.54 -4.31
CA LYS A 348 25.27 -3.57 -5.79
C LYS A 348 24.67 -2.28 -6.34
N VAL A 349 25.40 -1.60 -7.22
CA VAL A 349 24.93 -0.43 -7.99
C VAL A 349 24.01 -0.90 -9.11
N LEU A 350 22.83 -0.29 -9.24
CA LEU A 350 21.80 -0.70 -10.18
C LEU A 350 21.73 0.17 -11.44
N ASN A 351 22.15 1.44 -11.38
CA ASN A 351 22.19 2.35 -12.52
C ASN A 351 23.07 3.59 -12.21
N ALA A 352 24.09 3.86 -13.03
CA ALA A 352 24.91 5.07 -12.99
C ALA A 352 25.60 5.28 -14.37
N GLU A 353 25.52 6.48 -14.93
CA GLU A 353 26.16 6.81 -16.23
C GLU A 353 27.68 6.99 -16.09
N LYS A 354 28.15 7.51 -14.95
CA LYS A 354 29.56 7.71 -14.65
C LYS A 354 29.87 7.50 -13.17
N ILE A 355 30.95 6.78 -12.86
CA ILE A 355 31.42 6.52 -11.48
C ILE A 355 32.86 7.00 -11.38
N VAL A 356 33.19 7.77 -10.34
CA VAL A 356 34.55 8.29 -10.10
C VAL A 356 35.10 7.77 -8.77
N LEU A 357 36.21 7.02 -8.83
CA LEU A 357 36.91 6.52 -7.64
C LEU A 357 38.16 7.36 -7.33
N ASN A 358 38.23 7.96 -6.15
CA ASN A 358 39.38 8.79 -5.72
C ASN A 358 39.76 8.59 -4.25
N GLY A 359 41.06 8.54 -3.96
CA GLY A 359 41.62 8.45 -2.60
C GLY A 359 42.13 7.07 -2.17
N THR A 360 42.62 7.00 -0.93
CA THR A 360 43.22 5.79 -0.34
C THR A 360 42.22 5.04 0.54
N PHE A 361 42.04 3.74 0.29
CA PHE A 361 41.11 2.87 1.02
C PHE A 361 41.80 1.62 1.56
N ASP A 362 41.35 1.15 2.73
CA ASP A 362 41.92 -0.01 3.44
C ASP A 362 40.94 -1.19 3.42
N ALA A 363 41.27 -2.26 2.72
CA ALA A 363 40.36 -3.39 2.48
C ALA A 363 40.06 -4.24 3.74
N LYS A 364 40.92 -4.19 4.78
CA LYS A 364 40.71 -4.94 6.03
C LYS A 364 39.84 -4.21 7.05
N ARG A 365 39.50 -2.93 6.81
CA ARG A 365 38.61 -2.18 7.72
C ARG A 365 37.14 -2.58 7.48
N PRO A 366 36.36 -2.92 8.53
CA PRO A 366 34.96 -3.32 8.41
C PRO A 366 34.06 -2.29 7.71
N SER A 367 34.36 -0.99 7.88
CA SER A 367 33.67 0.11 7.19
C SER A 367 33.93 0.14 5.68
N ASN A 368 34.98 -0.51 5.17
CA ASN A 368 35.27 -0.54 3.73
C ASN A 368 34.74 -1.79 3.03
N GLY A 369 33.94 -2.63 3.71
CA GLY A 369 33.26 -3.78 3.11
C GLY A 369 32.36 -3.40 1.92
N PHE A 370 31.86 -2.17 1.88
CA PHE A 370 31.13 -1.60 0.75
C PHE A 370 31.96 -1.56 -0.54
N ILE A 371 33.26 -1.25 -0.47
CA ILE A 371 34.15 -1.15 -1.65
C ILE A 371 34.37 -2.53 -2.25
N LEU A 372 34.57 -3.56 -1.41
CA LEU A 372 34.68 -4.94 -1.86
C LEU A 372 33.35 -5.43 -2.48
N GLY A 373 32.23 -5.03 -1.89
CA GLY A 373 30.88 -5.16 -2.46
C GLY A 373 30.73 -4.54 -3.84
N PHE A 374 31.09 -3.27 -3.95
CA PHE A 374 31.04 -2.47 -5.16
C PHE A 374 31.92 -3.08 -6.26
N LEU A 375 33.19 -3.39 -5.97
CA LEU A 375 34.13 -4.01 -6.91
C LEU A 375 33.65 -5.37 -7.39
N SER A 376 32.99 -6.14 -6.52
CA SER A 376 32.36 -7.42 -6.91
C SER A 376 31.15 -7.26 -7.85
N SER A 377 30.57 -6.06 -7.91
CA SER A 377 29.38 -5.76 -8.72
C SER A 377 29.67 -5.15 -10.09
N LEU A 378 30.95 -4.86 -10.41
CA LEU A 378 31.41 -4.23 -11.67
C LEU A 378 31.02 -4.99 -12.97
N HIS A 379 30.53 -6.23 -12.86
CA HIS A 379 30.17 -7.07 -14.02
C HIS A 379 28.77 -6.82 -14.61
N GLN A 380 28.01 -5.82 -14.19
CA GLN A 380 26.61 -5.65 -14.64
C GLN A 380 26.24 -4.20 -14.92
N ASN A 381 26.00 -3.86 -16.20
CA ASN A 381 25.33 -2.63 -16.69
C ASN A 381 25.68 -1.36 -15.90
N LEU A 382 26.97 -1.11 -15.69
CA LEU A 382 27.45 0.18 -15.19
C LEU A 382 27.89 1.01 -16.40
N GLY A 383 27.67 2.33 -16.35
CA GLY A 383 28.24 3.27 -17.32
C GLY A 383 29.76 3.39 -17.16
N THR A 384 30.33 4.56 -17.49
CA THR A 384 31.78 4.77 -17.48
C THR A 384 32.35 4.82 -16.06
N VAL A 385 33.31 3.95 -15.74
CA VAL A 385 34.06 4.01 -14.47
C VAL A 385 35.37 4.76 -14.72
N LEU A 386 35.52 5.94 -14.13
CA LEU A 386 36.79 6.67 -14.06
C LEU A 386 37.44 6.43 -12.71
N VAL A 387 38.73 6.16 -12.72
CA VAL A 387 39.50 6.02 -11.49
C VAL A 387 40.65 7.01 -11.53
N SER A 388 40.74 7.82 -10.49
CA SER A 388 41.80 8.83 -10.39
C SER A 388 43.18 8.17 -10.19
N LYS A 389 44.24 8.87 -10.58
CA LYS A 389 45.63 8.47 -10.29
C LYS A 389 45.92 8.35 -8.78
N GLY A 390 45.13 9.01 -7.93
CA GLY A 390 45.26 8.98 -6.47
C GLY A 390 44.56 7.78 -5.81
N PHE A 391 43.86 6.92 -6.57
CA PHE A 391 43.18 5.78 -6.01
C PHE A 391 44.17 4.69 -5.58
N THR A 392 44.17 4.34 -4.29
CA THR A 392 44.97 3.21 -3.79
C THR A 392 44.14 2.33 -2.85
N LEU A 393 44.29 1.01 -3.00
CA LEU A 393 43.67 0.00 -2.14
C LEU A 393 44.78 -0.72 -1.35
N LYS A 394 44.78 -0.56 -0.02
CA LYS A 394 45.76 -1.12 0.92
C LYS A 394 45.21 -2.39 1.59
N ASN A 395 46.11 -3.22 2.12
CA ASN A 395 45.79 -4.43 2.91
C ASN A 395 44.91 -5.45 2.18
N ILE A 396 45.22 -5.74 0.92
CA ILE A 396 44.46 -6.70 0.09
C ILE A 396 44.81 -8.17 0.39
N ASP A 397 45.83 -8.41 1.21
CA ASP A 397 46.35 -9.74 1.53
C ASP A 397 45.35 -10.52 2.40
N GLY A 398 44.86 -11.65 1.90
CA GLY A 398 43.84 -12.48 2.55
C GLY A 398 42.42 -12.33 1.97
N LEU A 399 42.23 -11.52 0.93
CA LEU A 399 40.98 -11.51 0.17
C LEU A 399 40.84 -12.79 -0.69
N PRO A 400 39.61 -13.23 -0.99
CA PRO A 400 39.38 -14.32 -1.94
C PRO A 400 40.08 -14.07 -3.29
N ALA A 401 40.66 -15.12 -3.89
CA ALA A 401 41.44 -15.03 -5.13
C ALA A 401 40.67 -14.33 -6.28
N GLU A 402 39.35 -14.53 -6.35
CA GLU A 402 38.49 -13.87 -7.32
C GLU A 402 38.41 -12.35 -7.13
N GLN A 403 38.43 -11.86 -5.89
CA GLN A 403 38.44 -10.43 -5.59
C GLN A 403 39.81 -9.80 -5.89
N ILE A 404 40.90 -10.52 -5.58
CA ILE A 404 42.26 -10.09 -5.89
C ILE A 404 42.44 -9.95 -7.41
N LYS A 405 41.96 -10.94 -8.19
CA LYS A 405 41.99 -10.89 -9.66
C LYS A 405 41.28 -9.64 -10.19
N ARG A 406 40.06 -9.35 -9.73
CA ARG A 406 39.28 -8.17 -10.17
C ARG A 406 39.92 -6.85 -9.77
N ILE A 407 40.54 -6.77 -8.59
CA ILE A 407 41.32 -5.59 -8.16
C ILE A 407 42.50 -5.37 -9.12
N ASN A 408 43.15 -6.44 -9.56
CA ASN A 408 44.25 -6.35 -10.52
C ASN A 408 43.77 -6.01 -11.94
N ASP A 409 42.64 -6.55 -12.38
CA ASP A 409 42.01 -6.20 -13.66
C ASP A 409 41.62 -4.71 -13.69
N LEU A 410 41.07 -4.19 -12.60
CA LEU A 410 40.79 -2.76 -12.44
C LEU A 410 42.09 -1.94 -12.43
N ARG A 411 43.16 -2.39 -11.76
CA ARG A 411 44.46 -1.69 -11.79
C ARG A 411 45.09 -1.64 -13.18
N LEU A 412 44.88 -2.68 -13.99
CA LEU A 412 45.35 -2.73 -15.38
C LEU A 412 44.56 -1.77 -16.27
N SER A 413 43.24 -1.65 -16.09
CA SER A 413 42.41 -0.69 -16.83
C SER A 413 42.63 0.77 -16.42
N ILE A 414 43.30 1.02 -15.30
CA ILE A 414 43.70 2.37 -14.82
C ILE A 414 45.04 2.83 -15.43
N ARG A 415 45.85 1.90 -15.91
CA ARG A 415 47.19 2.18 -16.47
C ARG A 415 47.18 2.43 -17.99
N GLN A 416 46.08 2.11 -18.67
CA GLN A 416 45.78 2.52 -20.05
C GLN A 416 44.98 3.81 -20.02
#